data_AF-A0AAN9EJD3-F1
#
_entry.id   AF-A0AAN9EJD3-F1
#
_cell.length_a   1.000
_cell.length_b   1.000
_cell.length_c   1.000
_cell.angle_alpha   90.00
_cell.angle_beta   90.00
_cell.angle_gamma   90.00
#
_symmetry.space_group_name_H-M   'P 1'
#
loop_
_entity.id
_entity.type
_entity.pdbx_description
1 polymer ?
#
loop_
_entity_poly.entity_id
_entity_poly.type
_entity_poly.pdbx_seq_one_letter_code
_entity_poly.pdbx_strand_id
1 'polypeptide(L)'
;MGIRKELWPDDNGSEFKDHVRRRSKGRKPTATQLQKIVNKEFIDWFPRKIMNPDISNNVLDDLKFLAKGPAQHARRFSAFNINGLKFRTIAREVDSTTQNSGVFVSSATSCVASGVDGNIREADLPYYGKLEDIIELNYYGKFKVTLFKCQWADTTRNWGIRKDKWGFTSVNFSRLIHTGQREDHDPYIEASQAQMVYYVDDEVNKGWSVVVHVKPRDFYDMGEEEEEEEEEICEDEPFPEQDFDQFFGDTDDLILVREDVDDDFVSEQNAINDIGEDEHNAN
;
A
#
# COMPACT_ATOMS: atom_id res chain seq x y z
N MET A 1 -1.63 -7.48 10.05
CA MET A 1 -1.54 -6.49 11.14
C MET A 1 -2.28 -5.19 10.81
N GLY A 2 -2.92 -5.07 9.63
CA GLY A 2 -3.42 -3.78 9.13
C GLY A 2 -4.90 -3.48 9.39
N ILE A 3 -5.79 -4.49 9.40
CA ILE A 3 -7.22 -4.21 9.62
C ILE A 3 -7.57 -4.05 11.10
N ARG A 4 -6.92 -4.81 11.99
CA ARG A 4 -7.44 -5.02 13.34
C ARG A 4 -7.11 -3.93 14.36
N LYS A 5 -6.14 -3.05 14.08
CA LYS A 5 -5.84 -1.93 14.99
C LYS A 5 -6.70 -0.70 14.69
N GLU A 6 -7.01 -0.41 13.43
CA GLU A 6 -7.51 0.92 13.04
C GLU A 6 -8.93 0.94 12.44
N LEU A 7 -9.53 -0.21 12.13
CA LEU A 7 -10.99 -0.23 11.84
C LEU A 7 -11.86 0.03 13.07
N TRP A 8 -11.26 0.13 14.26
CA TRP A 8 -11.97 0.27 15.51
C TRP A 8 -11.53 1.59 16.16
N PRO A 9 -12.47 2.42 16.64
CA PRO A 9 -12.09 3.63 17.36
C PRO A 9 -11.12 3.28 18.50
N ASP A 10 -10.03 4.03 18.61
CA ASP A 10 -8.94 3.77 19.58
C ASP A 10 -9.45 3.58 21.02
N ASP A 11 -10.52 4.30 21.37
CA ASP A 11 -11.22 4.19 22.65
C ASP A 11 -11.84 2.80 22.90
N ASN A 12 -12.40 2.15 21.89
CA ASN A 12 -13.00 0.83 22.06
C ASN A 12 -11.95 -0.29 22.13
N GLY A 13 -10.84 -0.15 21.40
CA GLY A 13 -9.72 -1.08 21.44
C GLY A 13 -8.98 -1.04 22.78
N SER A 14 -8.76 0.16 23.32
CA SER A 14 -8.20 0.35 24.66
C SER A 14 -9.14 -0.15 25.76
N GLU A 15 -10.43 0.16 25.67
CA GLU A 15 -11.42 -0.30 26.64
C GLU A 15 -11.57 -1.84 26.66
N PHE A 16 -11.49 -2.49 25.49
CA PHE A 16 -11.54 -3.95 25.46
C PHE A 16 -10.29 -4.58 26.09
N LYS A 17 -9.10 -4.03 25.83
CA LYS A 17 -7.87 -4.47 26.51
C LYS A 17 -8.03 -4.37 28.02
N ASP A 18 -8.66 -3.30 28.52
CA ASP A 18 -8.92 -3.13 29.95
C ASP A 18 -10.02 -4.07 30.48
N HIS A 19 -11.05 -4.37 29.68
CA HIS A 19 -12.04 -5.39 30.00
C HIS A 19 -11.38 -6.77 30.18
N VAL A 20 -10.49 -7.16 29.26
CA VAL A 20 -9.74 -8.42 29.34
C VAL A 20 -8.81 -8.44 30.56
N ARG A 21 -8.11 -7.33 30.84
CA ARG A 21 -7.25 -7.19 32.02
C ARG A 21 -8.04 -7.35 33.32
N ARG A 22 -9.22 -6.73 33.43
CA ARG A 22 -10.11 -6.82 34.61
C ARG A 22 -10.65 -8.23 34.84
N ARG A 23 -10.95 -8.96 33.76
CA ARG A 23 -11.42 -10.37 33.82
C ARG A 23 -10.31 -11.33 34.26
N SER A 24 -9.06 -11.00 33.99
CA SER A 24 -7.87 -11.80 34.30
C SER A 24 -7.52 -11.71 35.80
N LYS A 25 -8.31 -12.33 36.68
CA LYS A 25 -8.09 -12.35 38.13
C LYS A 25 -6.75 -13.02 38.47
N GLY A 26 -5.76 -12.24 38.89
CA GLY A 26 -4.53 -12.71 39.56
C GLY A 26 -3.30 -12.97 38.68
N ARG A 27 -3.45 -13.20 37.37
CA ARG A 27 -2.30 -13.34 36.44
C ARG A 27 -2.44 -12.35 35.29
N LYS A 28 -1.59 -11.33 35.25
CA LYS A 28 -1.54 -10.37 34.13
C LYS A 28 -1.13 -11.13 32.85
N PRO A 29 -1.95 -11.15 31.80
CA PRO A 29 -1.58 -11.74 30.52
C PRO A 29 -0.35 -11.04 29.95
N THR A 30 0.55 -11.78 29.29
CA THR A 30 1.62 -11.15 28.51
C THR A 30 1.03 -10.39 27.33
N ALA A 31 1.78 -9.44 26.74
CA ALA A 31 1.31 -8.66 25.59
C ALA A 31 0.84 -9.56 24.43
N THR A 32 1.57 -10.64 24.14
CA THR A 32 1.19 -11.62 23.11
C THR A 32 -0.09 -12.38 23.45
N GLN A 33 -0.27 -12.77 24.72
CA GLN A 33 -1.49 -13.43 25.17
C GLN A 33 -2.70 -12.49 25.10
N LEU A 34 -2.51 -11.24 25.51
CA LEU A 34 -3.53 -10.20 25.41
C LEU A 34 -3.94 -9.99 23.95
N GLN A 35 -2.98 -9.88 23.03
CA GLN A 35 -3.28 -9.72 21.60
C GLN A 35 -4.04 -10.90 21.02
N LYS A 36 -3.70 -12.14 21.42
CA LYS A 36 -4.44 -13.34 21.00
C LYS A 36 -5.88 -13.34 21.51
N ILE A 37 -6.09 -12.97 22.77
CA ILE A 37 -7.44 -12.86 23.36
C ILE A 37 -8.22 -11.76 22.63
N VAL A 38 -7.60 -10.60 22.40
CA VAL A 38 -8.21 -9.49 21.68
C VAL A 38 -8.65 -9.94 20.29
N ASN A 39 -7.75 -10.56 19.52
CA ASN A 39 -8.06 -11.01 18.17
C ASN A 39 -9.19 -12.05 18.12
N LYS A 40 -9.34 -12.87 19.16
CA LYS A 40 -10.35 -13.93 19.21
C LYS A 40 -11.70 -13.44 19.73
N GLU A 41 -11.70 -12.71 20.84
CA GLU A 41 -12.92 -12.40 21.59
C GLU A 41 -13.55 -11.05 21.18
N PHE A 42 -12.80 -10.16 20.51
CA PHE A 42 -13.31 -8.83 20.17
C PHE A 42 -14.52 -8.88 19.22
N ILE A 43 -14.50 -9.79 18.24
CA ILE A 43 -15.58 -9.95 17.25
C ILE A 43 -16.92 -10.28 17.92
N ASP A 44 -16.89 -11.02 19.03
CA ASP A 44 -18.10 -11.34 19.80
C ASP A 44 -18.43 -10.26 20.84
N TRP A 45 -17.41 -9.66 21.45
CA TRP A 45 -17.59 -8.67 22.50
C TRP A 45 -18.16 -7.35 21.97
N PHE A 46 -17.63 -6.85 20.86
CA PHE A 46 -17.96 -5.53 20.34
C PHE A 46 -19.46 -5.40 19.98
N PRO A 47 -20.07 -6.33 19.22
CA PRO A 47 -21.50 -6.25 18.94
C PRO A 47 -22.36 -6.37 20.18
N ARG A 48 -21.99 -7.24 21.15
CA ARG A 48 -22.73 -7.39 22.41
C ARG A 48 -22.72 -6.11 23.24
N LYS A 49 -21.62 -5.37 23.25
CA LYS A 49 -21.53 -4.08 23.92
C LYS A 49 -22.39 -3.05 23.19
N ILE A 50 -22.16 -2.86 21.89
CA ILE A 50 -22.82 -1.81 21.11
C ILE A 50 -24.35 -2.01 21.03
N MET A 51 -24.82 -3.25 21.01
CA MET A 51 -26.25 -3.58 20.94
C MET A 51 -26.90 -3.72 22.32
N ASN A 52 -26.21 -3.38 23.41
CA ASN A 52 -26.81 -3.38 24.74
C ASN A 52 -27.85 -2.24 24.84
N PRO A 53 -29.14 -2.54 25.12
CA PRO A 53 -30.19 -1.52 25.20
C PRO A 53 -29.87 -0.39 26.18
N ASP A 54 -29.15 -0.68 27.26
CA ASP A 54 -28.80 0.29 28.32
C ASP A 54 -27.92 1.44 27.83
N ILE A 55 -27.12 1.23 26.78
CA ILE A 55 -26.22 2.23 26.18
C ILE A 55 -26.57 2.58 24.73
N SER A 56 -27.44 1.80 24.09
CA SER A 56 -27.76 1.88 22.66
C SER A 56 -28.19 3.27 22.17
N ASN A 57 -28.85 4.07 23.03
CA ASN A 57 -29.32 5.42 22.71
C ASN A 57 -28.17 6.46 22.64
N ASN A 58 -27.03 6.19 23.26
CA ASN A 58 -25.87 7.10 23.30
C ASN A 58 -24.76 6.71 22.32
N VAL A 59 -24.93 5.62 21.57
CA VAL A 59 -23.93 5.11 20.63
C VAL A 59 -24.17 5.68 19.24
N LEU A 60 -23.11 6.19 18.62
CA LEU A 60 -23.12 6.69 17.24
C LEU A 60 -23.59 5.60 16.27
N ASP A 61 -24.41 5.97 15.29
CA ASP A 61 -24.97 4.99 14.35
C ASP A 61 -23.90 4.24 13.55
N ASP A 62 -22.78 4.89 13.20
CA ASP A 62 -21.67 4.23 12.51
C ASP A 62 -21.13 3.04 13.29
N LEU A 63 -21.05 3.14 14.63
CA LEU A 63 -20.62 2.04 15.48
C LEU A 63 -21.63 0.90 15.51
N LYS A 64 -22.94 1.20 15.40
CA LYS A 64 -23.99 0.18 15.28
C LYS A 64 -23.87 -0.57 13.96
N PHE A 65 -23.61 0.13 12.85
CA PHE A 65 -23.38 -0.49 11.55
C PHE A 65 -22.08 -1.32 11.56
N LEU A 66 -21.01 -0.81 12.15
CA LEU A 66 -19.76 -1.54 12.31
C LEU A 66 -19.94 -2.82 13.15
N ALA A 67 -20.69 -2.74 14.25
CA ALA A 67 -21.03 -3.87 15.12
C ALA A 67 -21.91 -4.92 14.42
N LYS A 68 -22.77 -4.50 13.50
CA LYS A 68 -23.58 -5.41 12.67
C LYS A 68 -22.71 -6.17 11.65
N GLY A 69 -21.52 -5.66 11.34
CA GLY A 69 -20.64 -6.19 10.30
C GLY A 69 -21.06 -5.77 8.88
N PRO A 70 -20.24 -6.09 7.87
CA PRO A 70 -20.54 -5.75 6.48
C PRO A 70 -21.72 -6.54 5.93
N ALA A 71 -22.31 -6.05 4.84
CA ALA A 71 -23.28 -6.81 4.07
C ALA A 71 -22.65 -8.10 3.52
N GLN A 72 -23.47 -9.13 3.28
CA GLN A 72 -23.01 -10.45 2.81
C GLN A 72 -22.31 -10.42 1.45
N HIS A 73 -22.52 -9.36 0.67
CA HIS A 73 -21.97 -9.23 -0.68
C HIS A 73 -20.91 -8.13 -0.67
N ALA A 74 -19.71 -8.48 -1.16
CA ALA A 74 -18.61 -7.55 -1.36
C ALA A 74 -18.38 -7.32 -2.85
N ARG A 75 -17.89 -6.13 -3.20
CA ARG A 75 -17.42 -5.85 -4.57
C ARG A 75 -15.95 -6.18 -4.68
N ARG A 76 -15.51 -6.60 -5.86
CA ARG A 76 -14.10 -6.85 -6.16
C ARG A 76 -13.63 -5.99 -7.32
N PHE A 77 -12.38 -5.57 -7.27
CA PHE A 77 -11.77 -4.74 -8.31
C PHE A 77 -10.42 -5.31 -8.75
N SER A 78 -10.08 -5.13 -10.02
CA SER A 78 -8.75 -5.47 -10.54
C SER A 78 -7.76 -4.29 -10.46
N ALA A 79 -8.27 -3.08 -10.24
CA ALA A 79 -7.51 -1.85 -10.05
C ALA A 79 -8.29 -0.85 -9.18
N PHE A 80 -7.59 -0.01 -8.42
CA PHE A 80 -8.20 0.96 -7.51
C PHE A 80 -7.35 2.23 -7.41
N ASN A 81 -8.00 3.38 -7.38
CA ASN A 81 -7.33 4.67 -7.26
C ASN A 81 -7.44 5.17 -5.81
N ILE A 82 -6.31 5.50 -5.19
CA ILE A 82 -6.26 6.10 -3.86
C ILE A 82 -5.04 7.01 -3.74
N ASN A 83 -5.19 8.18 -3.12
CA ASN A 83 -4.13 9.18 -2.94
C ASN A 83 -3.41 9.55 -4.26
N GLY A 84 -4.16 9.69 -5.36
CA GLY A 84 -3.60 10.01 -6.70
C GLY A 84 -2.89 8.84 -7.39
N LEU A 85 -2.76 7.68 -6.74
CA LEU A 85 -2.06 6.51 -7.25
C LEU A 85 -3.05 5.43 -7.68
N LYS A 86 -2.78 4.78 -8.82
CA LYS A 86 -3.59 3.69 -9.36
C LYS A 86 -2.96 2.35 -9.06
N PHE A 87 -3.45 1.66 -8.04
CA PHE A 87 -3.04 0.30 -7.71
C PHE A 87 -3.67 -0.70 -8.68
N ARG A 88 -2.94 -1.76 -9.02
CA ARG A 88 -3.41 -2.86 -9.86
C ARG A 88 -3.11 -4.20 -9.20
N THR A 89 -4.03 -5.14 -9.32
CA THR A 89 -3.78 -6.52 -8.89
C THR A 89 -2.68 -7.15 -9.75
N ILE A 90 -1.89 -8.07 -9.20
CA ILE A 90 -0.85 -8.82 -9.93
C ILE A 90 -1.45 -9.44 -11.20
N ALA A 91 -2.65 -10.03 -11.11
CA ALA A 91 -3.33 -10.65 -12.25
C ALA A 91 -3.63 -9.65 -13.39
N ARG A 92 -3.89 -8.39 -13.05
CA ARG A 92 -4.13 -7.32 -14.04
C ARG A 92 -2.82 -6.73 -14.59
N GLU A 93 -1.72 -6.88 -13.86
CA GLU A 93 -0.42 -6.35 -14.22
C GLU A 93 0.32 -7.21 -15.25
N VAL A 94 0.01 -8.51 -15.36
CA VAL A 94 0.73 -9.43 -16.28
C VAL A 94 0.83 -8.91 -17.72
N ASP A 95 -0.21 -8.25 -18.22
CA ASP A 95 -0.27 -7.71 -19.59
C ASP A 95 0.05 -6.20 -19.66
N SER A 96 0.58 -5.62 -18.59
CA SER A 96 0.85 -4.19 -18.45
C SER A 96 2.33 -3.88 -18.64
N THR A 97 2.62 -2.74 -19.28
CA THR A 97 4.00 -2.21 -19.38
C THR A 97 4.48 -1.56 -18.07
N THR A 98 3.55 -1.18 -17.19
CA THR A 98 3.84 -0.53 -15.89
C THR A 98 3.50 -1.44 -14.72
N GLN A 99 4.33 -1.43 -13.68
CA GLN A 99 4.08 -2.13 -12.41
C GLN A 99 3.43 -1.23 -11.36
N ASN A 100 2.23 -1.61 -10.90
CA ASN A 100 1.48 -0.87 -9.90
C ASN A 100 0.86 -1.80 -8.83
N SER A 101 1.38 -3.02 -8.71
CA SER A 101 0.93 -4.02 -7.74
C SER A 101 1.75 -4.04 -6.44
N GLY A 102 2.87 -3.31 -6.36
CA GLY A 102 3.65 -3.28 -5.13
C GLY A 102 2.98 -2.43 -4.05
N VAL A 103 2.96 -2.98 -2.85
CA VAL A 103 2.32 -2.40 -1.66
C VAL A 103 3.32 -2.40 -0.52
N PHE A 104 3.39 -1.27 0.19
CA PHE A 104 4.16 -1.11 1.40
C PHE A 104 3.29 -0.56 2.53
N VAL A 105 3.53 -1.06 3.74
CA VAL A 105 2.94 -0.54 4.97
C VAL A 105 4.02 -0.52 6.06
N SER A 106 4.15 0.59 6.77
CA SER A 106 4.89 0.66 8.04
C SER A 106 3.92 0.41 9.18
N SER A 107 4.15 -0.64 9.98
CA SER A 107 3.25 -0.99 11.08
C SER A 107 3.97 -0.84 12.43
N ALA A 108 3.49 0.11 13.24
CA ALA A 108 3.89 0.29 14.62
C ALA A 108 3.56 -0.97 15.44
N THR A 109 4.60 -1.76 15.72
CA THR A 109 4.48 -3.03 16.41
C THR A 109 5.17 -2.92 17.76
N SER A 110 4.41 -3.10 18.82
CA SER A 110 4.93 -3.25 20.17
C SER A 110 5.73 -4.55 20.25
N CYS A 111 7.06 -4.46 20.14
CA CYS A 111 7.98 -5.59 20.22
C CYS A 111 8.71 -5.60 21.57
N VAL A 112 9.08 -6.79 22.06
CA VAL A 112 9.89 -6.91 23.28
C VAL A 112 11.36 -6.86 22.84
N ALA A 113 12.08 -5.83 23.27
CA ALA A 113 13.44 -5.55 22.80
C ALA A 113 14.45 -6.66 23.14
N SER A 114 14.19 -7.45 24.19
CA SER A 114 14.97 -8.62 24.58
C SER A 114 14.19 -9.46 25.58
N GLY A 115 14.36 -10.79 25.59
CA GLY A 115 13.79 -11.65 26.64
C GLY A 115 14.28 -11.34 28.06
N VAL A 116 15.35 -10.52 28.17
CA VAL A 116 15.97 -10.08 29.43
C VAL A 116 15.38 -8.75 29.92
N ASP A 117 15.00 -7.87 29.00
CA ASP A 117 14.42 -6.56 29.31
C ASP A 117 12.97 -6.54 28.85
N GLY A 118 12.04 -6.71 29.80
CA GLY A 118 10.60 -6.69 29.56
C GLY A 118 10.04 -5.35 29.06
N ASN A 119 10.89 -4.41 28.62
CA ASN A 119 10.48 -3.16 28.03
C ASN A 119 9.99 -3.39 26.59
N ILE A 120 8.70 -3.11 26.41
CA ILE A 120 8.05 -3.07 25.11
C ILE A 120 8.51 -1.78 24.42
N ARG A 121 9.23 -1.91 23.30
CA ARG A 121 9.50 -0.78 22.41
C ARG A 121 8.58 -0.90 21.20
N GLU A 122 7.92 0.21 20.88
CA GLU A 122 7.20 0.31 19.61
C GLU A 122 8.24 0.47 18.51
N ALA A 123 8.26 -0.48 17.58
CA ALA A 123 9.13 -0.45 16.42
C ALA A 123 8.27 -0.47 15.18
N ASP A 124 8.56 0.44 14.26
CA ASP A 124 7.96 0.46 12.94
C ASP A 124 8.55 -0.68 12.11
N LEU A 125 7.72 -1.70 11.90
CA LEU A 125 8.11 -2.85 11.11
C LEU A 125 7.65 -2.66 9.66
N PRO A 126 8.56 -2.71 8.69
CA PRO A 126 8.21 -2.59 7.29
C PRO A 126 7.60 -3.89 6.76
N TYR A 127 6.45 -3.78 6.11
CA TYR A 127 5.79 -4.85 5.38
C TYR A 127 5.78 -4.55 3.90
N TYR A 128 6.36 -5.45 3.11
CA TYR A 128 6.38 -5.37 1.65
C TYR A 128 5.52 -6.48 1.08
N GLY A 129 4.63 -6.12 0.17
CA GLY A 129 3.67 -7.05 -0.40
C GLY A 129 3.34 -6.77 -1.85
N LYS A 130 2.74 -7.77 -2.51
CA LYS A 130 2.17 -7.62 -3.84
C LYS A 130 0.65 -7.73 -3.77
N LEU A 131 -0.06 -6.84 -4.44
CA LEU A 131 -1.51 -6.71 -4.39
C LEU A 131 -2.19 -7.86 -5.14
N GLU A 132 -2.82 -8.75 -4.39
CA GLU A 132 -3.47 -9.95 -4.92
C GLU A 132 -4.94 -9.69 -5.30
N ASP A 133 -5.70 -9.04 -4.42
CA ASP A 133 -7.14 -8.80 -4.60
C ASP A 133 -7.54 -7.46 -3.94
N ILE A 134 -8.61 -6.86 -4.44
CA ILE A 134 -9.17 -5.61 -3.91
C ILE A 134 -10.64 -5.85 -3.62
N ILE A 135 -11.04 -5.68 -2.35
CA ILE A 135 -12.39 -5.99 -1.88
C ILE A 135 -13.00 -4.76 -1.22
N GLU A 136 -14.16 -4.29 -1.72
CA GLU A 136 -14.94 -3.24 -1.06
C GLU A 136 -16.10 -3.86 -0.29
N LEU A 137 -16.10 -3.62 1.02
CA LEU A 137 -17.14 -4.00 1.96
C LEU A 137 -18.16 -2.88 2.08
N ASN A 138 -19.44 -3.20 1.92
CA ASN A 138 -20.53 -2.23 2.07
C ASN A 138 -21.25 -2.45 3.41
N TYR A 139 -21.33 -1.42 4.25
CA TYR A 139 -22.07 -1.45 5.51
C TYR A 139 -23.51 -0.95 5.29
N TYR A 140 -24.27 -1.72 4.52
CA TYR A 140 -25.69 -1.47 4.22
C TYR A 140 -25.97 -0.06 3.66
N GLY A 141 -25.02 0.50 2.90
CA GLY A 141 -25.12 1.84 2.30
C GLY A 141 -24.71 2.98 3.23
N LYS A 142 -24.37 2.72 4.50
CA LYS A 142 -23.94 3.75 5.44
C LYS A 142 -22.53 4.25 5.14
N PHE A 143 -21.59 3.34 5.03
CA PHE A 143 -20.21 3.60 4.61
C PHE A 143 -19.62 2.36 3.93
N LYS A 144 -18.45 2.53 3.34
CA LYS A 144 -17.71 1.48 2.65
C LYS A 144 -16.28 1.43 3.13
N VAL A 145 -15.70 0.24 3.15
CA VAL A 145 -14.29 0.03 3.48
C VAL A 145 -13.65 -0.77 2.36
N THR A 146 -12.55 -0.27 1.80
CA THR A 146 -11.81 -0.97 0.75
C THR A 146 -10.59 -1.63 1.35
N LEU A 147 -10.45 -2.93 1.10
CA LEU A 147 -9.39 -3.75 1.62
C LEU A 147 -8.51 -4.25 0.48
N PHE A 148 -7.21 -4.15 0.66
CA PHE A 148 -6.21 -4.76 -0.22
C PHE A 148 -5.76 -6.07 0.40
N LYS A 149 -5.94 -7.16 -0.33
CA LYS A 149 -5.34 -8.45 -0.01
C LYS A 149 -3.95 -8.49 -0.61
N CYS A 150 -2.93 -8.69 0.21
CA CYS A 150 -1.55 -8.68 -0.26
C CYS A 150 -0.84 -10.00 0.04
N GLN A 151 0.05 -10.38 -0.88
CA GLN A 151 1.07 -11.39 -0.68
C GLN A 151 2.26 -10.75 0.03
N TRP A 152 2.34 -10.92 1.35
CA TRP A 152 3.39 -10.32 2.18
C TRP A 152 4.67 -11.16 2.17
N ALA A 153 5.79 -10.53 1.88
CA ALA A 153 7.10 -11.15 2.07
C ALA A 153 7.39 -11.36 3.55
N ASP A 154 8.09 -12.45 3.89
CA ASP A 154 8.52 -12.71 5.26
C ASP A 154 9.75 -11.86 5.64
N THR A 155 9.52 -10.66 6.19
CA THR A 155 10.57 -9.75 6.63
C THR A 155 11.11 -10.08 8.03
N THR A 156 10.62 -11.14 8.69
CA THR A 156 10.95 -11.44 10.11
C THR A 156 12.38 -11.93 10.32
N ARG A 157 13.04 -12.37 9.24
CA ARG A 157 14.42 -12.87 9.27
C ARG A 157 15.21 -12.27 8.10
N ASN A 158 16.52 -12.29 8.25
CA ASN A 158 17.53 -11.84 7.29
C ASN A 158 17.52 -12.52 5.90
N TRP A 159 16.61 -13.46 5.63
CA TRP A 159 16.48 -14.09 4.31
C TRP A 159 15.36 -13.49 3.45
N GLY A 160 14.42 -12.72 4.02
CA GLY A 160 13.33 -12.10 3.27
C GLY A 160 13.48 -10.60 3.04
N ILE A 161 14.39 -9.95 3.77
CA ILE A 161 14.77 -8.56 3.58
C ILE A 161 16.27 -8.39 3.78
N ARG A 162 16.90 -7.59 2.92
CA ARG A 162 18.30 -7.18 3.06
C ARG A 162 18.47 -5.72 2.65
N LYS A 163 19.50 -5.08 3.18
CA LYS A 163 20.01 -3.80 2.69
C LYS A 163 21.40 -4.02 2.12
N ASP A 164 21.67 -3.45 0.96
CA ASP A 164 23.01 -3.48 0.38
C ASP A 164 23.91 -2.37 0.96
N LYS A 165 25.15 -2.31 0.48
CA LYS A 165 26.15 -1.33 0.93
C LYS A 165 25.84 0.11 0.51
N TRP A 166 24.91 0.31 -0.43
CA TRP A 166 24.46 1.61 -0.91
C TRP A 166 23.12 2.02 -0.28
N GLY A 167 22.57 1.20 0.62
CA GLY A 167 21.33 1.49 1.34
C GLY A 167 20.05 1.02 0.65
N PHE A 168 20.13 0.40 -0.53
CA PHE A 168 18.94 -0.12 -1.20
C PHE A 168 18.38 -1.33 -0.45
N THR A 169 17.06 -1.32 -0.27
CA THR A 169 16.34 -2.44 0.35
C THR A 169 15.93 -3.42 -0.73
N SER A 170 16.31 -4.70 -0.60
CA SER A 170 15.80 -5.78 -1.43
C SER A 170 14.93 -6.73 -0.62
N VAL A 171 13.88 -7.23 -1.25
CA VAL A 171 12.90 -8.15 -0.64
C VAL A 171 12.83 -9.43 -1.45
N ASN A 172 12.59 -10.55 -0.76
CA ASN A 172 12.44 -11.85 -1.39
C ASN A 172 11.03 -12.42 -1.13
N PHE A 173 10.28 -12.67 -2.20
CA PHE A 173 8.90 -13.18 -2.16
C PHE A 173 8.79 -14.71 -2.22
N SER A 174 9.91 -15.46 -2.16
CA SER A 174 9.91 -16.93 -2.22
C SER A 174 9.13 -17.59 -1.08
N ARG A 175 8.95 -16.89 0.02
CA ARG A 175 8.13 -17.33 1.15
C ARG A 175 7.27 -16.16 1.60
N LEU A 176 5.99 -16.47 1.73
CA LEU A 176 4.96 -15.50 2.06
C LEU A 176 4.46 -15.74 3.48
N ILE A 177 4.23 -14.65 4.21
CA ILE A 177 3.53 -14.66 5.50
C ILE A 177 2.07 -14.26 5.30
N HIS A 178 1.25 -14.54 6.31
CA HIS A 178 -0.15 -14.14 6.33
C HIS A 178 -0.97 -14.60 5.10
N THR A 179 -0.65 -15.76 4.51
CA THR A 179 -1.29 -16.34 3.31
C THR A 179 -2.80 -16.64 3.43
N GLY A 180 -3.45 -16.28 4.54
CA GLY A 180 -4.87 -16.53 4.81
C GLY A 180 -5.22 -17.97 5.21
N GLN A 181 -4.24 -18.88 5.27
CA GLN A 181 -4.46 -20.30 5.61
C GLN A 181 -4.63 -20.58 7.10
N ARG A 182 -4.38 -19.61 7.97
CA ARG A 182 -4.50 -19.75 9.44
C ARG A 182 -5.31 -18.59 10.01
N GLU A 183 -5.94 -18.80 11.16
CA GLU A 183 -6.75 -17.78 11.84
C GLU A 183 -5.94 -16.55 12.29
N ASP A 184 -4.64 -16.73 12.52
CA ASP A 184 -3.69 -15.66 12.87
C ASP A 184 -3.11 -14.94 11.65
N HIS A 185 -3.42 -15.40 10.43
CA HIS A 185 -3.02 -14.71 9.21
C HIS A 185 -3.89 -13.48 8.95
N ASP A 186 -3.23 -12.36 8.67
CA ASP A 186 -3.89 -11.09 8.38
C ASP A 186 -3.35 -10.52 7.06
N PRO A 187 -3.78 -11.07 5.90
CA PRO A 187 -3.30 -10.66 4.58
C PRO A 187 -3.80 -9.28 4.16
N TYR A 188 -4.81 -8.76 4.84
CA TYR A 188 -5.52 -7.59 4.39
C TYR A 188 -5.03 -6.32 5.11
N ILE A 189 -5.05 -5.22 4.38
CA ILE A 189 -4.86 -3.85 4.88
C ILE A 189 -6.00 -2.99 4.34
N GLU A 190 -6.28 -1.87 5.00
CA GLU A 190 -7.19 -0.87 4.43
C GLU A 190 -6.45 -0.11 3.32
N ALA A 191 -7.14 0.22 2.22
CA ALA A 191 -6.51 0.76 1.02
C ALA A 191 -5.77 2.09 1.26
N SER A 192 -6.24 2.95 2.16
CA SER A 192 -5.63 4.24 2.49
C SER A 192 -4.32 4.11 3.25
N GLN A 193 -4.07 2.96 3.89
CA GLN A 193 -2.79 2.67 4.54
C GLN A 193 -1.70 2.25 3.55
N ALA A 194 -2.10 1.85 2.33
CA ALA A 194 -1.18 1.34 1.33
C ALA A 194 -0.34 2.47 0.72
N GLN A 195 0.98 2.32 0.81
CA GLN A 195 1.92 3.10 0.00
C GLN A 195 2.34 2.28 -1.22
N MET A 196 2.51 2.95 -2.37
CA MET A 196 2.93 2.27 -3.59
C MET A 196 4.44 2.12 -3.63
N VAL A 197 4.87 0.91 -3.99
CA VAL A 197 6.26 0.61 -4.29
C VAL A 197 6.33 -0.15 -5.61
N TYR A 198 7.48 -0.10 -6.27
CA TYR A 198 7.81 -1.02 -7.35
C TYR A 198 9.00 -1.89 -6.95
N TYR A 199 9.08 -3.05 -7.59
CA TYR A 199 10.03 -4.13 -7.37
C TYR A 199 10.82 -4.33 -8.66
N VAL A 200 12.10 -3.97 -8.62
CA VAL A 200 13.04 -4.21 -9.73
C VAL A 200 13.77 -5.51 -9.44
N ASP A 201 13.61 -6.51 -10.30
CA ASP A 201 14.26 -7.80 -10.10
C ASP A 201 15.79 -7.68 -10.20
N ASP A 202 16.49 -8.27 -9.23
CA ASP A 202 17.94 -8.28 -9.19
C ASP A 202 18.46 -9.34 -10.18
N GLU A 203 19.21 -8.88 -11.18
CA GLU A 203 19.76 -9.74 -12.23
C GLU A 203 20.81 -10.72 -11.70
N VAL A 204 21.58 -10.30 -10.68
CA VAL A 204 22.68 -11.05 -10.06
C VAL A 204 22.12 -12.02 -9.02
N ASN A 205 21.24 -11.55 -8.15
CA ASN A 205 20.65 -12.33 -7.07
C ASN A 205 19.23 -12.76 -7.42
N LYS A 206 19.10 -13.83 -8.21
CA LYS A 206 17.78 -14.34 -8.63
C LYS A 206 16.83 -14.56 -7.44
N GLY A 207 15.60 -14.07 -7.59
CA GLY A 207 14.55 -14.15 -6.57
C GLY A 207 14.52 -13.00 -5.57
N TRP A 208 15.46 -12.06 -5.66
CA TRP A 208 15.42 -10.79 -4.94
C TRP A 208 14.93 -9.69 -5.87
N SER A 209 14.17 -8.76 -5.30
CA SER A 209 13.77 -7.54 -6.01
C SER A 209 14.12 -6.33 -5.14
N VAL A 210 14.78 -5.34 -5.72
CA VAL A 210 15.03 -4.03 -5.11
C VAL A 210 13.69 -3.28 -5.00
N VAL A 211 13.42 -2.75 -3.82
CA VAL A 211 12.21 -1.96 -3.57
C VAL A 211 12.50 -0.51 -3.88
N VAL A 212 11.60 0.11 -4.62
CA VAL A 212 11.64 1.55 -4.83
C VAL A 212 10.31 2.18 -4.49
N HIS A 213 10.37 3.20 -3.64
CA HIS A 213 9.20 3.93 -3.17
C HIS A 213 8.76 4.96 -4.19
N VAL A 214 7.45 5.01 -4.46
CA VAL A 214 6.88 6.01 -5.37
C VAL A 214 6.65 7.30 -4.59
N LYS A 215 7.33 8.38 -4.98
CA LYS A 215 7.01 9.74 -4.55
C LYS A 215 6.00 10.35 -5.55
N PRO A 216 4.87 10.93 -5.10
CA PRO A 216 3.97 11.65 -5.99
C PRO A 216 4.69 12.82 -6.67
N ARG A 217 4.38 13.07 -7.96
CA ARG A 217 5.08 14.08 -8.78
C ARG A 217 4.95 15.53 -8.29
N ASP A 218 4.01 15.82 -7.41
CA ASP A 218 3.78 17.19 -6.92
C ASP A 218 4.70 17.58 -5.73
N PHE A 219 5.65 16.70 -5.35
CA PHE A 219 6.63 16.93 -4.29
C PHE A 219 8.09 16.97 -4.80
N TYR A 220 8.31 17.09 -6.11
CA TYR A 220 9.64 17.47 -6.58
C TYR A 220 9.84 18.93 -6.23
N ASP A 221 10.64 19.17 -5.19
CA ASP A 221 11.25 20.46 -4.92
C ASP A 221 12.02 20.87 -6.17
N MET A 222 11.58 21.94 -6.82
CA MET A 222 12.20 22.44 -8.05
C MET A 222 13.45 23.28 -7.74
N GLY A 223 14.02 23.14 -6.53
CA GLY A 223 15.06 23.98 -6.01
C GLY A 223 14.50 25.38 -5.75
N GLU A 224 14.47 25.81 -4.50
CA GLU A 224 14.43 27.25 -4.25
C GLU A 224 15.73 27.84 -4.82
N GLU A 225 15.60 28.78 -5.77
CA GLU A 225 16.73 29.63 -6.17
C GLU A 225 17.27 30.27 -4.90
N GLU A 226 18.52 29.97 -4.56
CA GLU A 226 19.18 30.40 -3.33
C GLU A 226 19.10 31.93 -3.16
N GLU A 227 18.12 32.42 -2.40
CA GLU A 227 18.19 33.73 -1.77
C GLU A 227 18.91 33.54 -0.43
N GLU A 228 20.20 33.90 -0.42
CA GLU A 228 21.07 33.93 0.76
C GLU A 228 20.49 34.88 1.84
N GLU A 229 19.74 34.39 2.84
CA GLU A 229 19.59 35.13 4.11
C GLU A 229 19.55 34.19 5.36
N GLU A 230 20.67 34.25 6.09
CA GLU A 230 20.91 34.15 7.54
C GLU A 230 20.13 33.15 8.45
N GLU A 231 20.96 32.38 9.17
CA GLU A 231 20.71 31.30 10.15
C GLU A 231 19.60 31.50 11.21
N GLU A 232 18.69 30.53 11.34
CA GLU A 232 18.17 30.06 12.64
C GLU A 232 18.22 28.51 12.71
N ILE A 233 19.05 28.00 13.62
CA ILE A 233 19.25 26.57 13.89
C ILE A 233 17.99 25.97 14.52
N CYS A 234 17.34 25.04 13.83
CA CYS A 234 16.42 24.06 14.40
C CYS A 234 16.97 22.65 14.17
N GLU A 235 17.40 21.97 15.23
CA GLU A 235 17.79 20.57 15.19
C GLU A 235 16.55 19.67 15.06
N ASP A 236 16.25 19.23 13.83
CA ASP A 236 15.55 17.97 13.55
C ASP A 236 16.17 17.40 12.25
N GLU A 237 16.97 16.34 12.37
CA GLU A 237 17.71 15.71 11.27
C GLU A 237 16.76 15.23 10.15
N PRO A 238 16.89 15.72 8.90
CA PRO A 238 16.20 15.15 7.75
C PRO A 238 16.92 13.91 7.24
N PHE A 239 16.15 12.92 6.76
CA PHE A 239 16.67 11.72 6.10
C PHE A 239 17.55 12.11 4.91
N PRO A 240 18.69 11.43 4.66
CA PRO A 240 19.56 11.77 3.55
C PRO A 240 18.80 11.55 2.23
N GLU A 241 18.66 12.63 1.48
CA GLU A 241 18.15 12.60 0.11
C GLU A 241 19.08 11.75 -0.77
N GLN A 242 18.47 10.93 -1.63
CA GLN A 242 19.22 10.22 -2.65
C GLN A 242 19.53 11.23 -3.75
N ASP A 243 20.73 11.80 -3.72
CA ASP A 243 21.29 12.61 -4.80
C ASP A 243 21.49 11.72 -6.04
N PHE A 244 20.60 11.91 -7.03
CA PHE A 244 20.65 11.20 -8.31
C PHE A 244 21.47 11.98 -9.37
N ASP A 245 21.86 13.23 -9.09
CA ASP A 245 22.52 14.09 -10.06
C ASP A 245 24.02 13.77 -10.19
N GLN A 246 24.57 13.06 -9.21
CA GLN A 246 25.95 12.57 -9.27
C GLN A 246 26.19 11.42 -10.29
N PHE A 247 25.14 10.85 -10.88
CA PHE A 247 25.25 9.73 -11.83
C PHE A 247 25.18 10.13 -13.30
N PHE A 248 24.71 11.33 -13.63
CA PHE A 248 24.66 11.84 -15.00
C PHE A 248 25.72 12.91 -15.18
N GLY A 249 26.93 12.50 -15.57
CA GLY A 249 27.91 13.46 -16.11
C GLY A 249 27.35 14.14 -17.37
N ASP A 250 27.68 15.42 -17.56
CA ASP A 250 27.31 16.29 -18.68
C ASP A 250 26.91 15.53 -19.95
N THR A 251 25.60 15.56 -20.26
CA THR A 251 25.06 14.99 -21.50
C THR A 251 24.82 16.08 -22.56
N ASP A 252 25.68 17.09 -22.58
CA ASP A 252 25.64 18.17 -23.57
C ASP A 252 26.08 17.73 -24.99
N ASP A 253 26.57 16.49 -25.17
CA ASP A 253 27.01 15.97 -26.47
C ASP A 253 26.16 14.80 -27.03
N LEU A 254 25.03 14.44 -26.40
CA LEU A 254 24.12 13.44 -26.97
C LEU A 254 23.15 14.07 -27.98
N ILE A 255 23.61 14.21 -29.22
CA ILE A 255 22.72 14.46 -30.36
C ILE A 255 21.82 13.23 -30.54
N LEU A 256 20.58 13.30 -30.04
CA LEU A 256 19.55 12.29 -30.27
C LEU A 256 19.01 12.39 -31.70
N VAL A 257 19.77 11.88 -32.68
CA VAL A 257 19.27 11.66 -34.04
C VAL A 257 18.61 10.29 -34.09
N ARG A 258 17.34 10.23 -34.52
CA ARG A 258 16.72 8.98 -34.96
C ARG A 258 17.17 8.71 -36.40
N GLU A 259 17.91 7.64 -36.63
CA GLU A 259 18.44 7.28 -37.96
C GLU A 259 17.44 6.52 -38.84
N ASP A 260 16.20 6.34 -38.38
CA ASP A 260 15.24 5.40 -38.94
C ASP A 260 13.95 6.05 -39.48
N VAL A 261 14.05 7.29 -39.99
CA VAL A 261 12.99 7.90 -40.82
C VAL A 261 13.58 8.37 -42.15
N ASP A 262 13.37 7.59 -43.21
CA ASP A 262 13.53 8.06 -44.59
C ASP A 262 12.42 9.08 -44.89
N ASP A 263 12.83 10.33 -45.08
CA ASP A 263 11.98 11.49 -45.34
C ASP A 263 11.70 11.61 -46.84
N ASP A 264 10.73 10.86 -47.36
CA ASP A 264 10.26 11.03 -48.74
C ASP A 264 9.27 12.19 -48.83
N PHE A 265 9.81 13.38 -49.09
CA PHE A 265 9.07 14.52 -49.62
C PHE A 265 8.55 14.22 -51.03
N VAL A 266 7.23 14.20 -51.21
CA VAL A 266 6.62 14.49 -52.52
C VAL A 266 5.65 15.65 -52.39
N SER A 267 6.11 16.80 -52.88
CA SER A 267 5.34 17.99 -53.10
C SER A 267 4.53 17.92 -54.41
N GLU A 268 3.30 18.41 -54.31
CA GLU A 268 2.59 19.26 -55.27
C GLU A 268 1.74 18.68 -56.43
N GLN A 269 0.50 19.19 -56.41
CA GLN A 269 -0.29 19.77 -57.51
C GLN A 269 -1.36 18.92 -58.22
N ASN A 270 -2.61 19.28 -57.89
CA ASN A 270 -3.71 19.69 -58.77
C ASN A 270 -3.78 19.08 -60.18
N ALA A 271 -4.86 18.31 -60.41
CA ALA A 271 -5.63 18.39 -61.65
C ALA A 271 -7.09 17.97 -61.40
N ILE A 272 -7.94 18.96 -61.12
CA ILE A 272 -9.37 18.88 -61.44
C ILE A 272 -9.48 19.26 -62.91
N ASN A 273 -10.05 18.38 -63.74
CA ASN A 273 -10.90 18.70 -64.89
C ASN A 273 -11.49 17.42 -65.50
N ASP A 274 -12.74 17.15 -65.14
CA ASP A 274 -13.92 17.12 -66.01
C ASP A 274 -14.10 16.04 -67.13
N ILE A 275 -15.40 15.74 -67.31
CA ILE A 275 -16.11 15.09 -68.43
C ILE A 275 -16.24 13.56 -68.42
N GLY A 276 -17.50 13.09 -68.36
CA GLY A 276 -17.92 11.83 -68.97
C GLY A 276 -19.12 11.15 -68.32
N GLU A 277 -20.32 11.49 -68.77
CA GLU A 277 -21.58 10.79 -68.54
C GLU A 277 -21.52 9.31 -68.96
N ASP A 278 -22.23 8.43 -68.26
CA ASP A 278 -23.19 7.50 -68.90
C ASP A 278 -24.04 6.75 -67.86
N GLU A 279 -25.35 6.94 -67.98
CA GLU A 279 -26.38 6.05 -67.46
C GLU A 279 -26.36 4.71 -68.23
N HIS A 280 -26.47 3.57 -67.55
CA HIS A 280 -27.47 2.52 -67.85
C HIS A 280 -27.29 1.24 -67.00
N ASN A 281 -28.27 1.02 -66.11
CA ASN A 281 -29.21 -0.11 -66.06
C ASN A 281 -28.73 -1.59 -66.01
N ALA A 282 -29.36 -2.33 -65.08
CA ALA A 282 -29.60 -3.79 -64.92
C ALA A 282 -29.06 -4.29 -63.56
N ASN A 283 -29.84 -4.83 -62.61
CA ASN A 283 -31.18 -5.42 -62.56
C ASN A 283 -31.83 -5.12 -61.19
#